data_AF-A0A6U6C116-F1
#
_entry.id   AF-A0A6U6C116-F1
#
_cell.length_a   1.000
_cell.length_b   1.000
_cell.length_c   1.000
_cell.angle_alpha   90.00
_cell.angle_beta   90.00
_cell.angle_gamma   90.00
#
_symmetry.space_group_name_H-M   'P 1'
#
loop_
_entity.id
_entity.type
_entity.pdbx_description
1 polymer ?
#
loop_
_entity_poly.entity_id
_entity_poly.type
_entity_poly.pdbx_seq_one_letter_code
_entity_poly.pdbx_strand_id
1 'polypeptide(L)'
;MVDLTMTLLTFRPAKPALLLLSCIISAVSEDAARGGDMKTVTVSSFHPASDRPRRSLHHDGHGFYPQDSDSLQVLDEVVDSSSNSWRAEGKEVALSIAQDVIRIGPFAAIHRFSTRAHRREEAFRGADGVLGLAYSAEPNSASVLKSLSEGERKEWHVEEPKNFRRMERKMFTIVAGEEGGELQVDGYDDAATQDGAVSFLEVADSSGYSVVIGEIRYGRHVILSSSAGAGAGGVNTPRATQLIGAFDTGSSCLELPDSAVAGLSVSPFRVLLDAHMRYGRQELSFDLEDSKGGKFVLKLPYEAWTHPHGCLGPYAGKRIIFGDPVFRRYMIVHDFHLPSIRVGLALLDPRYKMLRSTRYKEEETRSGKIVKIPLEVDTSRPARRYLLQVGLGSPVQSLKMLVDTGSFLTEVFTCPPCHDEKNEKSSSSSDHMRGRKQKLEKKEVKEKHRASQRQTGEVVKGSDEIPGIQAGGVIVMLSLVVCVGIAEWRRRKVAVPKFRLVEYSQVEGEPSKFEFSDL
;
A
#
# COMPACT_ATOMS: atom_id res chain seq x y z
N MET A 1 3.55 -71.60 -0.55
CA MET A 1 4.56 -71.45 -1.62
C MET A 1 3.99 -70.51 -2.66
N VAL A 2 4.45 -69.26 -2.66
CA VAL A 2 4.20 -68.31 -3.75
C VAL A 2 5.59 -67.80 -4.14
N ASP A 3 5.98 -68.08 -5.38
CA ASP A 3 7.26 -67.67 -5.96
C ASP A 3 7.24 -66.16 -6.21
N LEU A 4 8.29 -65.46 -5.75
CA LEU A 4 8.50 -64.04 -6.02
C LEU A 4 9.80 -63.89 -6.81
N THR A 5 9.69 -63.76 -8.13
CA THR A 5 10.84 -63.52 -9.01
C THR A 5 11.10 -62.01 -9.11
N MET A 6 12.13 -61.51 -8.42
CA MET A 6 12.60 -60.13 -8.56
C MET A 6 13.72 -60.04 -9.59
N THR A 7 13.51 -59.27 -10.66
CA THR A 7 14.56 -58.92 -11.63
C THR A 7 15.26 -57.65 -11.16
N LEU A 8 16.54 -57.76 -10.79
CA LEU A 8 17.36 -56.65 -10.28
C LEU A 8 18.11 -55.99 -11.46
N LEU A 9 17.65 -54.80 -11.88
CA LEU A 9 18.43 -53.92 -12.76
C LEU A 9 19.45 -53.16 -11.90
N THR A 10 20.72 -53.29 -12.26
CA THR A 10 21.85 -52.69 -11.56
C THR A 10 21.84 -51.16 -11.66
N PHE A 11 21.47 -50.48 -10.59
CA PHE A 11 21.83 -49.09 -10.32
C PHE A 11 22.40 -49.01 -8.91
N ARG A 12 23.56 -48.35 -8.73
CA ARG A 12 24.18 -48.12 -7.43
C ARG A 12 23.39 -47.05 -6.67
N PRO A 13 22.65 -47.36 -5.59
CA PRO A 13 21.95 -46.32 -4.84
C PRO A 13 22.88 -45.70 -3.79
N ALA A 14 22.68 -44.42 -3.51
CA ALA A 14 23.30 -43.74 -2.39
C ALA A 14 22.81 -44.34 -1.05
N LYS A 15 23.70 -44.45 -0.07
CA LYS A 15 23.49 -45.09 1.25
C LYS A 15 22.15 -44.80 1.97
N PRO A 16 21.54 -43.59 1.92
CA PRO A 16 20.26 -43.36 2.61
C PRO A 16 19.05 -44.11 2.01
N ALA A 17 19.07 -44.49 0.73
CA ALA A 17 17.95 -45.21 0.11
C ALA A 17 17.84 -46.68 0.55
N LEU A 18 18.96 -47.30 0.93
CA LEU A 18 19.01 -48.67 1.45
C LEU A 18 18.39 -48.78 2.85
N LEU A 19 18.49 -47.74 3.67
CA LEU A 19 17.89 -47.69 5.01
C LEU A 19 16.36 -47.57 4.94
N LEU A 20 15.84 -46.77 3.99
CA LEU A 20 14.40 -46.63 3.82
C LEU A 20 13.75 -47.93 3.33
N LEU A 21 14.41 -48.63 2.39
CA LEU A 21 13.94 -49.92 1.87
C LEU A 21 13.97 -51.01 2.96
N SER A 22 15.00 -51.00 3.81
CA SER A 22 15.11 -51.89 4.97
C SER A 22 13.97 -51.69 5.97
N CYS A 23 13.62 -50.44 6.30
CA CYS A 23 12.53 -50.16 7.23
C CYS A 23 11.16 -50.58 6.69
N ILE A 24 10.91 -50.38 5.39
CA ILE A 24 9.66 -50.78 4.75
C ILE A 24 9.53 -52.32 4.73
N ILE A 25 10.62 -53.04 4.43
CA ILE A 25 10.63 -54.50 4.44
C ILE A 25 10.40 -55.04 5.86
N SER A 26 10.99 -54.43 6.89
CA SER A 26 10.76 -54.82 8.29
C SER A 26 9.33 -54.57 8.76
N ALA A 27 8.72 -53.44 8.40
CA ALA A 27 7.35 -53.12 8.79
C ALA A 27 6.32 -54.06 8.14
N VAL A 28 6.52 -54.42 6.87
CA VAL A 28 5.63 -55.36 6.16
C VAL A 28 5.80 -56.79 6.68
N SER A 29 7.00 -57.17 7.14
CA SER A 29 7.26 -58.48 7.73
C SER A 29 6.63 -58.66 9.12
N GLU A 30 6.53 -57.60 9.93
CA GLU A 30 5.90 -57.69 11.26
C GLU A 30 4.37 -57.82 11.18
N ASP A 31 3.73 -57.14 10.24
CA ASP A 31 2.27 -57.22 10.05
C ASP A 31 1.84 -58.58 9.46
N ALA A 32 2.64 -59.17 8.58
CA ALA A 32 2.38 -60.51 8.05
C ALA A 32 2.47 -61.62 9.12
N ALA A 33 3.26 -61.41 10.19
CA ALA A 33 3.39 -62.36 11.29
C ALA A 33 2.20 -62.32 12.28
N ARG A 34 1.36 -61.28 12.23
CA ARG A 34 0.23 -61.08 13.16
C ARG A 34 -1.14 -61.46 12.60
N GLY A 35 -1.19 -62.08 11.41
CA GLY A 35 -2.43 -62.61 10.84
C GLY A 35 -3.48 -61.55 10.48
N GLY A 36 -3.06 -60.31 10.23
CA GLY A 36 -3.93 -59.25 9.74
C GLY A 36 -4.20 -59.38 8.24
N ASP A 37 -5.45 -59.13 7.83
CA ASP A 37 -5.83 -59.04 6.42
C ASP A 37 -5.03 -57.93 5.71
N MET A 38 -4.35 -58.31 4.64
CA MET A 38 -3.44 -57.47 3.87
C MET A 38 -4.25 -56.42 3.08
N LYS A 39 -4.40 -55.21 3.63
CA LYS A 39 -4.96 -54.06 2.90
C LYS A 39 -3.94 -53.52 1.91
N THR A 40 -4.37 -53.35 0.66
CA THR A 40 -3.60 -52.74 -0.42
C THR A 40 -3.18 -51.33 -0.02
N VAL A 41 -1.89 -51.10 0.23
CA VAL A 41 -1.33 -49.76 0.43
C VAL A 41 -0.92 -49.23 -0.94
N THR A 42 -1.72 -48.32 -1.50
CA THR A 42 -1.36 -47.59 -2.72
C THR A 42 -0.37 -46.49 -2.34
N VAL A 43 0.93 -46.74 -2.52
CA VAL A 43 1.95 -45.69 -2.45
C VAL A 43 1.96 -44.97 -3.80
N SER A 44 1.40 -43.77 -3.87
CA SER A 44 1.57 -42.88 -5.01
C SER A 44 3.05 -42.46 -5.07
N SER A 45 3.74 -42.91 -6.11
CA SER A 45 5.13 -42.54 -6.37
C SER A 45 5.21 -41.04 -6.69
N PHE A 46 5.75 -40.26 -5.76
CA PHE A 46 6.33 -38.95 -6.08
C PHE A 46 7.44 -39.17 -7.11
N HIS A 47 7.27 -38.63 -8.31
CA HIS A 47 8.38 -38.50 -9.26
C HIS A 47 9.33 -37.44 -8.68
N PRO A 48 10.60 -37.77 -8.38
CA PRO A 48 11.59 -36.73 -8.17
C PRO A 48 11.70 -35.94 -9.48
N ALA A 49 11.55 -34.62 -9.38
CA ALA A 49 11.76 -33.71 -10.49
C ALA A 49 13.09 -34.08 -11.18
N SER A 50 13.05 -34.19 -12.51
CA SER A 50 14.23 -34.48 -13.33
C SER A 50 15.38 -33.56 -12.91
N ASP A 51 16.58 -34.13 -12.73
CA ASP A 51 17.85 -33.40 -12.58
C ASP A 51 18.04 -32.43 -13.76
N ARG A 52 17.43 -31.25 -13.68
CA ARG A 52 17.77 -30.13 -14.53
C ARG A 52 18.96 -29.44 -13.86
N PRO A 53 20.05 -29.19 -14.59
CA PRO A 53 21.19 -28.47 -14.03
C PRO A 53 20.70 -27.10 -13.55
N ARG A 54 20.78 -26.86 -12.23
CA ARG A 54 20.54 -25.56 -11.60
C ARG A 54 21.53 -24.56 -12.18
N ARG A 55 21.14 -23.86 -13.24
CA ARG A 55 21.81 -22.63 -13.64
C ARG A 55 21.52 -21.62 -12.54
N SER A 56 22.56 -21.17 -11.83
CA SER A 56 22.48 -19.92 -11.07
C SER A 56 22.33 -18.79 -12.08
N LEU A 57 21.10 -18.56 -12.52
CA LEU A 57 20.76 -17.35 -13.25
C LEU A 57 20.94 -16.22 -12.24
N HIS A 58 21.97 -15.40 -12.45
CA HIS A 58 22.03 -14.07 -11.85
C HIS A 58 20.88 -13.29 -12.46
N HIS A 59 19.72 -13.37 -11.82
CA HIS A 59 18.58 -12.53 -12.11
C HIS A 59 18.96 -11.09 -11.76
N ASP A 60 18.48 -10.11 -12.53
CA ASP A 60 18.73 -8.67 -12.31
C ASP A 60 18.06 -8.13 -11.02
N GLY A 61 17.77 -9.00 -10.05
CA GLY A 61 17.54 -8.68 -8.64
C GLY A 61 16.13 -8.23 -8.27
N HIS A 62 15.19 -8.21 -9.21
CA HIS A 62 13.83 -7.71 -8.98
C HIS A 62 12.78 -8.75 -9.37
N GLY A 63 11.71 -8.82 -8.57
CA GLY A 63 10.55 -9.69 -8.74
C GLY A 63 10.71 -11.13 -8.23
N PHE A 64 9.57 -11.81 -8.10
CA PHE A 64 9.47 -13.23 -7.81
C PHE A 64 9.52 -14.05 -9.10
N TYR A 65 10.23 -15.18 -9.08
CA TYR A 65 10.37 -16.11 -10.19
C TYR A 65 9.61 -17.41 -9.85
N PRO A 66 8.35 -17.55 -10.29
CA PRO A 66 7.51 -18.69 -9.94
C PRO A 66 8.15 -20.06 -10.23
N GLN A 67 8.86 -20.17 -11.34
CA GLN A 67 9.51 -21.42 -11.78
C GLN A 67 10.68 -21.86 -10.89
N ASP A 68 11.19 -20.96 -10.04
CA ASP A 68 12.34 -21.23 -9.17
C ASP A 68 11.89 -21.57 -7.73
N SER A 69 10.59 -21.72 -7.49
CA SER A 69 10.03 -22.21 -6.23
C SER A 69 9.39 -23.59 -6.42
N ASP A 70 9.96 -24.60 -5.75
CA ASP A 70 9.48 -25.97 -5.73
C ASP A 70 8.19 -26.13 -4.88
N SER A 71 7.90 -25.17 -3.99
CA SER A 71 6.74 -25.20 -3.10
C SER A 71 5.54 -24.37 -3.58
N LEU A 72 5.68 -23.67 -4.70
CA LEU A 72 4.63 -22.83 -5.24
C LEU A 72 3.41 -23.63 -5.70
N GLN A 73 2.23 -23.20 -5.27
CA GLN A 73 0.95 -23.70 -5.75
C GLN A 73 0.15 -22.53 -6.33
N VAL A 74 -0.16 -22.58 -7.63
CA VAL A 74 -1.11 -21.64 -8.24
C VAL A 74 -2.51 -22.16 -7.98
N LEU A 75 -3.39 -21.29 -7.48
CA LEU A 75 -4.75 -21.62 -7.11
C LEU A 75 -5.72 -21.08 -8.16
N ASP A 76 -6.66 -21.93 -8.60
CA ASP A 76 -7.79 -21.53 -9.45
C ASP A 76 -8.89 -20.86 -8.60
N GLU A 77 -8.53 -19.75 -7.93
CA GLU A 77 -9.43 -18.98 -7.08
C GLU A 77 -9.54 -17.53 -7.58
N VAL A 78 -10.76 -17.00 -7.59
CA VAL A 78 -11.01 -15.56 -7.78
C VAL A 78 -11.19 -14.95 -6.40
N VAL A 79 -10.24 -14.12 -5.97
CA VAL A 79 -10.41 -13.30 -4.77
C VAL A 79 -11.20 -12.05 -5.15
N ASP A 80 -12.23 -11.74 -4.38
CA ASP A 80 -12.97 -10.49 -4.54
C ASP A 80 -12.03 -9.30 -4.26
N SER A 81 -11.63 -8.63 -5.34
CA SER A 81 -10.71 -7.49 -5.34
C SER A 81 -11.35 -6.20 -4.80
N SER A 82 -12.64 -6.22 -4.43
CA SER A 82 -13.41 -5.04 -4.02
C SER A 82 -12.88 -4.32 -2.77
N SER A 83 -11.97 -4.95 -2.02
CA SER A 83 -11.40 -4.43 -0.77
C SER A 83 -9.93 -3.98 -0.85
N ASN A 84 -9.27 -4.13 -2.01
CA ASN A 84 -7.91 -3.64 -2.20
C ASN A 84 -7.94 -2.17 -2.64
N SER A 85 -7.34 -1.29 -1.84
CA SER A 85 -7.26 0.16 -2.10
C SER A 85 -6.39 0.53 -3.31
N TRP A 86 -5.59 -0.40 -3.84
CA TRP A 86 -4.76 -0.17 -5.03
C TRP A 86 -5.53 -0.39 -6.33
N ARG A 87 -6.43 0.54 -6.65
CA ARG A 87 -7.00 0.63 -8.01
C ARG A 87 -6.01 1.33 -8.92
N ALA A 88 -5.29 0.56 -9.75
CA ALA A 88 -4.79 1.08 -11.01
C ALA A 88 -6.00 1.32 -11.94
N GLU A 89 -6.51 2.56 -11.96
CA GLU A 89 -7.34 3.11 -13.04
C GLU A 89 -8.59 2.32 -13.47
N GLY A 90 -9.29 1.65 -12.56
CA GLY A 90 -10.60 1.05 -12.87
C GLY A 90 -10.58 -0.04 -13.95
N LYS A 91 -9.40 -0.60 -14.27
CA LYS A 91 -9.27 -1.81 -15.09
C LYS A 91 -9.11 -2.99 -14.16
N GLU A 92 -10.01 -3.96 -14.31
CA GLU A 92 -9.93 -5.26 -13.66
C GLU A 92 -8.62 -5.93 -14.09
N VAL A 93 -7.63 -5.95 -13.20
CA VAL A 93 -6.41 -6.72 -13.41
C VAL A 93 -6.75 -8.15 -13.00
N ALA A 94 -6.68 -9.09 -13.95
CA ALA A 94 -6.78 -10.50 -13.63
C ALA A 94 -5.62 -10.86 -12.71
N LEU A 95 -5.91 -11.01 -11.41
CA LEU A 95 -4.96 -11.45 -10.41
C LEU A 95 -5.03 -12.98 -10.34
N SER A 96 -3.89 -13.64 -10.52
CA SER A 96 -3.79 -15.07 -10.19
C SER A 96 -3.38 -15.20 -8.73
N ILE A 97 -4.08 -16.06 -7.99
CA ILE A 97 -3.75 -16.35 -6.60
C ILE A 97 -2.74 -17.48 -6.56
N ALA A 98 -1.72 -17.32 -5.72
CA ALA A 98 -0.73 -18.34 -5.46
C ALA A 98 -0.58 -18.55 -3.95
N GLN A 99 -0.05 -19.71 -3.59
CA GLN A 99 0.25 -20.13 -2.24
C GLN A 99 1.69 -20.62 -2.17
N ASP A 100 2.45 -20.10 -1.22
CA ASP A 100 3.85 -20.51 -1.01
C ASP A 100 4.31 -20.16 0.41
N VAL A 101 5.55 -20.50 0.76
CA VAL A 101 6.15 -20.15 2.06
C VAL A 101 6.63 -18.71 2.05
N ILE A 102 6.03 -17.86 2.91
CA ILE A 102 6.50 -16.51 3.20
C ILE A 102 7.35 -16.49 4.47
N ARG A 103 8.37 -15.61 4.51
CA ARG A 103 9.27 -15.42 5.64
C ARG A 103 9.47 -13.93 5.91
N ILE A 104 9.18 -13.51 7.14
CA ILE A 104 9.34 -12.12 7.60
C ILE A 104 10.20 -12.15 8.85
N GLY A 105 11.44 -11.69 8.74
CA GLY A 105 12.44 -11.86 9.80
C GLY A 105 12.60 -13.34 10.18
N PRO A 106 12.45 -13.73 11.46
CA PRO A 106 12.52 -15.13 11.88
C PRO A 106 11.20 -15.89 11.69
N PHE A 107 10.10 -15.22 11.35
CA PHE A 107 8.78 -15.83 11.22
C PHE A 107 8.58 -16.44 9.84
N ALA A 108 7.82 -17.52 9.77
CA ALA A 108 7.50 -18.19 8.52
C ALA A 108 6.07 -18.74 8.55
N ALA A 109 5.42 -18.78 7.39
CA ALA A 109 4.11 -19.41 7.22
C ALA A 109 3.87 -19.79 5.76
N ILE A 110 2.93 -20.69 5.51
CA ILE A 110 2.31 -20.89 4.21
C ILE A 110 1.26 -19.79 4.02
N HIS A 111 1.38 -19.05 2.93
CA HIS A 111 0.60 -17.82 2.72
C HIS A 111 0.06 -17.74 1.30
N ARG A 112 -1.19 -17.29 1.18
CA ARG A 112 -1.82 -16.98 -0.10
C ARG A 112 -1.59 -15.50 -0.44
N PHE A 113 -1.15 -15.24 -1.67
CA PHE A 113 -0.87 -13.91 -2.19
C PHE A 113 -1.38 -13.80 -3.63
N SER A 114 -1.65 -12.58 -4.09
CA SER A 114 -1.89 -12.34 -5.51
C SER A 114 -0.58 -12.17 -6.26
N THR A 115 -0.60 -12.55 -7.52
CA THR A 115 0.50 -12.32 -8.45
C THR A 115 0.09 -11.32 -9.50
N ARG A 116 1.02 -10.43 -9.83
CA ARG A 116 0.88 -9.47 -10.93
C ARG A 116 2.15 -9.45 -11.74
N ALA A 117 2.03 -9.44 -13.08
CA ALA A 117 3.20 -9.30 -13.93
C ALA A 117 3.93 -7.98 -13.61
N HIS A 118 5.24 -8.04 -13.39
CA HIS A 118 6.03 -6.87 -13.03
C HIS A 118 5.93 -5.79 -14.11
N ARG A 119 5.33 -4.66 -13.77
CA ARG A 119 5.27 -3.46 -14.62
C ARG A 119 6.18 -2.39 -14.03
N ARG A 120 6.87 -1.63 -14.89
CA ARG A 120 7.68 -0.47 -14.48
C ARG A 120 6.77 0.72 -14.14
N GLU A 121 5.88 0.52 -13.19
CA GLU A 121 5.04 1.58 -12.65
C GLU A 121 5.87 2.41 -11.66
N GLU A 122 5.82 3.73 -11.83
CA GLU A 122 6.65 4.61 -11.01
C GLU A 122 6.33 4.45 -9.52
N ALA A 123 5.05 4.24 -9.18
CA ALA A 123 4.56 3.98 -7.82
C ALA A 123 5.25 2.80 -7.12
N PHE A 124 5.76 1.82 -7.87
CA PHE A 124 6.36 0.59 -7.35
C PHE A 124 7.87 0.47 -7.61
N ARG A 125 8.52 1.51 -8.15
CA ARG A 125 9.97 1.48 -8.40
C ARG A 125 10.73 1.07 -7.14
N GLY A 126 11.57 0.05 -7.25
CA GLY A 126 12.40 -0.48 -6.15
C GLY A 126 11.69 -1.49 -5.25
N ALA A 127 10.41 -1.76 -5.47
CA ALA A 127 9.65 -2.79 -4.78
C ALA A 127 9.30 -3.94 -5.72
N ASP A 128 9.36 -5.16 -5.19
CA ASP A 128 9.01 -6.43 -5.85
C ASP A 128 7.56 -6.85 -5.55
N GLY A 129 6.80 -5.99 -4.87
CA GLY A 129 5.41 -6.20 -4.50
C GLY A 129 4.97 -5.30 -3.35
N VAL A 130 3.76 -5.54 -2.86
CA VAL A 130 3.13 -4.91 -1.69
C VAL A 130 2.88 -5.99 -0.64
N LEU A 131 3.38 -5.78 0.58
CA LEU A 131 3.10 -6.61 1.74
C LEU A 131 1.92 -6.00 2.51
N GLY A 132 0.74 -6.57 2.31
CA GLY A 132 -0.48 -6.17 3.02
C GLY A 132 -0.44 -6.59 4.50
N LEU A 133 -0.42 -5.61 5.38
CA LEU A 133 -0.43 -5.75 6.84
C LEU A 133 -1.75 -5.30 7.48
N ALA A 134 -2.78 -4.96 6.71
CA ALA A 134 -4.11 -4.79 7.30
C ALA A 134 -4.62 -6.13 7.85
N TYR A 135 -5.32 -6.07 8.98
CA TYR A 135 -6.07 -7.20 9.47
C TYR A 135 -7.45 -7.27 8.80
N SER A 136 -7.92 -8.49 8.53
CA SER A 136 -9.31 -8.74 8.16
C SER A 136 -9.81 -9.94 8.96
N ALA A 137 -10.93 -9.74 9.66
CA ALA A 137 -11.53 -10.76 10.52
C ALA A 137 -12.11 -11.94 9.73
N GLU A 138 -12.33 -11.79 8.43
CA GLU A 138 -12.92 -12.81 7.56
C GLU A 138 -12.15 -14.14 7.63
N PRO A 139 -12.82 -15.30 7.82
CA PRO A 139 -12.16 -16.59 7.97
C PRO A 139 -11.18 -16.93 6.84
N ASN A 140 -11.56 -16.63 5.59
CA ASN A 140 -10.77 -16.86 4.39
C ASN A 140 -9.78 -15.72 4.04
N SER A 141 -9.62 -14.71 4.91
CA SER A 141 -8.79 -13.51 4.68
C SER A 141 -7.35 -13.82 4.27
N ALA A 142 -6.87 -13.21 3.20
CA ALA A 142 -5.48 -13.27 2.75
C ALA A 142 -4.50 -12.40 3.56
N SER A 143 -4.84 -12.02 4.79
CA SER A 143 -3.93 -11.30 5.68
C SER A 143 -2.73 -12.16 6.07
N VAL A 144 -1.52 -11.65 5.85
CA VAL A 144 -0.27 -12.32 6.26
C VAL A 144 -0.19 -12.46 7.78
N LEU A 145 -0.78 -11.53 8.52
CA LEU A 145 -0.80 -11.55 9.99
C LEU A 145 -1.53 -12.78 10.54
N LYS A 146 -2.59 -13.22 9.86
CA LYS A 146 -3.27 -14.48 10.22
C LYS A 146 -2.37 -15.68 9.94
N SER A 147 -1.71 -15.73 8.77
CA SER A 147 -0.74 -16.81 8.46
C SER A 147 0.40 -16.89 9.48
N LEU A 148 0.94 -15.76 9.93
CA LEU A 148 2.05 -15.74 10.88
C LEU A 148 1.65 -16.02 12.33
N SER A 149 0.38 -15.80 12.71
CA SER A 149 -0.09 -15.92 14.10
C SER A 149 -0.97 -17.14 14.36
N GLU A 150 -1.57 -17.73 13.34
CA GLU A 150 -2.44 -18.90 13.46
C GLU A 150 -1.68 -20.18 13.16
N GLY A 151 -1.98 -21.23 13.90
CA GLY A 151 -1.31 -22.51 13.70
C GLY A 151 -1.86 -23.38 12.57
N GLU A 152 -3.05 -23.02 12.10
CA GLU A 152 -3.81 -23.73 11.10
C GLU A 152 -4.70 -22.70 10.39
N ARG A 153 -4.76 -22.77 9.06
CA ARG A 153 -5.68 -21.99 8.22
C ARG A 153 -6.69 -22.96 7.63
N LYS A 154 -7.72 -23.29 8.41
CA LYS A 154 -8.76 -24.30 8.06
C LYS A 154 -9.41 -24.04 6.71
N GLU A 155 -9.68 -22.77 6.44
CA GLU A 155 -10.42 -22.34 5.25
C GLU A 155 -9.56 -22.44 3.99
N TRP A 156 -8.25 -22.59 4.17
CA TRP A 156 -7.29 -22.84 3.10
C TRP A 156 -6.82 -24.29 3.05
N HIS A 157 -7.28 -25.13 3.98
CA HIS A 157 -6.80 -26.48 4.20
C HIS A 157 -5.28 -26.56 4.40
N VAL A 158 -4.72 -25.59 5.12
CA VAL A 158 -3.29 -25.47 5.40
C VAL A 158 -3.03 -25.69 6.88
N GLU A 159 -2.20 -26.69 7.20
CA GLU A 159 -1.57 -26.85 8.51
C GLU A 159 -0.14 -26.31 8.46
N GLU A 160 0.19 -25.36 9.32
CA GLU A 160 1.50 -24.72 9.31
C GLU A 160 2.59 -25.65 9.88
N PRO A 161 3.74 -25.82 9.19
CA PRO A 161 4.85 -26.63 9.69
C PRO A 161 5.25 -26.27 11.12
N LYS A 162 5.40 -27.27 11.99
CA LYS A 162 5.70 -27.06 13.43
C LYS A 162 7.03 -26.37 13.70
N ASN A 163 7.97 -26.44 12.75
CA ASN A 163 9.28 -25.79 12.84
C ASN A 163 9.26 -24.33 12.41
N PHE A 164 8.13 -23.80 11.92
CA PHE A 164 7.99 -22.38 11.64
C PHE A 164 7.75 -21.61 12.93
N ARG A 165 8.55 -20.55 13.14
CA ARG A 165 8.31 -19.61 14.24
C ARG A 165 7.08 -18.79 13.91
N ARG A 166 6.15 -18.76 14.85
CA ARG A 166 4.89 -18.00 14.78
C ARG A 166 4.97 -16.77 15.68
N MET A 167 4.09 -15.81 15.41
CA MET A 167 3.82 -14.70 16.33
C MET A 167 3.15 -15.25 17.58
N GLU A 168 3.76 -15.00 18.74
CA GLU A 168 3.18 -15.36 20.03
C GLU A 168 2.09 -14.38 20.45
N ARG A 169 2.25 -13.11 20.07
CA ARG A 169 1.29 -12.05 20.33
C ARG A 169 0.75 -11.52 19.01
N LYS A 170 -0.57 -11.39 18.95
CA LYS A 170 -1.30 -10.85 17.79
C LYS A 170 -1.15 -9.32 17.70
N MET A 171 0.09 -8.86 17.60
CA MET A 171 0.46 -7.45 17.60
C MET A 171 1.70 -7.21 16.75
N PHE A 172 1.71 -6.09 16.03
CA PHE A 172 2.93 -5.53 15.46
C PHE A 172 2.93 -4.01 15.60
N THR A 173 4.09 -3.39 15.48
CA THR A 173 4.27 -1.95 15.64
C THR A 173 5.14 -1.41 14.53
N ILE A 174 4.77 -0.26 13.99
CA ILE A 174 5.60 0.49 13.05
C ILE A 174 6.22 1.66 13.81
N VAL A 175 7.55 1.73 13.76
CA VAL A 175 8.34 2.87 14.18
C VAL A 175 9.09 3.39 12.96
N ALA A 176 8.89 4.65 12.61
CA ALA A 176 9.51 5.24 11.43
C ALA A 176 10.13 6.60 11.77
N GLY A 177 11.24 6.91 11.10
CA GLY A 177 11.94 8.17 11.24
C GLY A 177 12.45 8.68 9.89
N GLU A 178 13.33 9.68 9.93
CA GLU A 178 13.87 10.31 8.73
C GLU A 178 14.77 9.38 7.91
N GLU A 179 15.56 8.55 8.59
CA GLU A 179 16.65 7.77 7.97
C GLU A 179 16.41 6.25 8.02
N GLY A 180 15.28 5.80 8.56
CA GLY A 180 15.02 4.38 8.76
C GLY A 180 13.70 4.12 9.46
N GLY A 181 13.37 2.84 9.59
CA GLY A 181 12.22 2.38 10.37
C GLY A 181 12.42 0.97 10.90
N GLU A 182 11.42 0.51 11.65
CA GLU A 182 11.37 -0.81 12.25
C GLU A 182 9.94 -1.34 12.21
N LEU A 183 9.80 -2.60 11.82
CA LEU A 183 8.64 -3.42 12.13
C LEU A 183 8.96 -4.20 13.40
N GLN A 184 8.23 -3.93 14.48
CA GLN A 184 8.35 -4.67 15.74
C GLN A 184 7.22 -5.68 15.82
N VAL A 185 7.55 -6.96 15.90
CA VAL A 185 6.58 -8.07 15.94
C VAL A 185 6.50 -8.57 17.38
N ASP A 186 5.31 -9.05 17.77
CA ASP A 186 4.96 -9.53 19.10
C ASP A 186 4.87 -8.43 20.19
N GLY A 187 4.91 -7.14 19.82
CA GLY A 187 4.79 -6.06 20.80
C GLY A 187 5.28 -4.71 20.30
N TYR A 188 5.71 -3.89 21.26
CA TYR A 188 6.38 -2.61 21.01
C TYR A 188 7.52 -2.39 22.02
N ASP A 189 8.53 -1.62 21.62
CA ASP A 189 9.58 -1.16 22.51
C ASP A 189 9.15 0.11 23.24
N ASP A 190 9.00 0.04 24.56
CA ASP A 190 8.65 1.19 25.40
C ASP A 190 9.67 2.33 25.27
N ALA A 191 10.94 2.03 24.97
CA ALA A 191 12.00 3.02 24.77
C ALA A 191 11.78 3.85 23.49
N ALA A 192 10.92 3.42 22.58
CA ALA A 192 10.52 4.20 21.42
C ALA A 192 9.53 5.31 21.77
N THR A 193 8.91 5.27 22.95
CA THR A 193 7.90 6.25 23.36
C THR A 193 8.51 7.36 24.20
N GLN A 194 8.08 8.60 23.99
CA GLN A 194 8.59 9.75 24.75
C GLN A 194 8.24 9.67 26.24
N ASP A 195 7.04 9.19 26.57
CA ASP A 195 6.49 9.21 27.93
C ASP A 195 6.30 7.81 28.53
N GLY A 196 6.74 6.75 27.85
CA GLY A 196 6.62 5.36 28.32
C GLY A 196 5.21 4.75 28.20
N ALA A 197 4.24 5.47 27.61
CA ALA A 197 2.84 5.07 27.59
C ALA A 197 2.25 5.07 26.17
N VAL A 198 1.49 4.02 25.86
CA VAL A 198 0.72 3.88 24.61
C VAL A 198 -0.76 4.03 24.91
N SER A 199 -1.44 4.90 24.17
CA SER A 199 -2.89 5.08 24.25
C SER A 199 -3.57 4.22 23.20
N PHE A 200 -4.39 3.26 23.60
CA PHE A 200 -5.11 2.37 22.68
C PHE A 200 -6.53 2.88 22.41
N LEU A 201 -6.93 2.81 21.15
CA LEU A 201 -8.28 3.07 20.66
C LEU A 201 -8.82 1.82 19.97
N GLU A 202 -10.09 1.47 20.20
CA GLU A 202 -10.75 0.45 19.37
C GLU A 202 -10.92 0.92 17.93
N VAL A 203 -10.70 0.01 16.99
CA VAL A 203 -10.91 0.32 15.58
C VAL A 203 -12.40 0.47 15.24
N ALA A 204 -12.70 1.38 14.32
CA ALA A 204 -14.06 1.70 13.88
C ALA A 204 -14.68 0.61 12.97
N ASP A 205 -13.85 -0.16 12.27
CA ASP A 205 -14.26 -1.21 11.32
C ASP A 205 -13.50 -2.54 11.51
N SER A 206 -14.07 -3.63 11.01
CA SER A 206 -13.53 -4.99 11.12
C SER A 206 -12.42 -5.31 10.11
N SER A 207 -12.09 -4.36 9.24
CA SER A 207 -11.04 -4.47 8.23
C SER A 207 -10.17 -3.22 8.24
N GLY A 208 -8.88 -3.41 8.53
CA GLY A 208 -7.90 -2.33 8.65
C GLY A 208 -7.85 -1.69 10.03
N TYR A 209 -7.26 -0.50 10.07
CA TYR A 209 -6.88 0.20 11.29
C TYR A 209 -7.47 1.60 11.29
N SER A 210 -8.80 1.65 11.31
CA SER A 210 -9.52 2.92 11.25
C SER A 210 -9.99 3.37 12.62
N VAL A 211 -10.03 4.68 12.87
CA VAL A 211 -10.52 5.31 14.11
C VAL A 211 -11.54 6.40 13.78
N VAL A 212 -12.42 6.71 14.72
CA VAL A 212 -13.37 7.81 14.57
C VAL A 212 -12.65 9.13 14.83
N ILE A 213 -12.91 10.13 13.99
CA ILE A 213 -12.42 11.49 14.15
C ILE A 213 -13.59 12.33 14.66
N GLY A 214 -13.50 12.76 15.91
CA GLY A 214 -14.48 13.67 16.52
C GLY A 214 -14.36 15.07 15.93
N GLU A 215 -13.13 15.61 15.89
CA GLU A 215 -12.87 16.98 15.47
C GLU A 215 -11.52 17.13 14.76
N ILE A 216 -11.43 18.11 13.85
CA ILE A 216 -10.18 18.56 13.24
C ILE A 216 -9.99 20.04 13.55
N ARG A 217 -8.83 20.38 14.12
CA ARG A 217 -8.44 21.76 14.40
C ARG A 217 -7.22 22.20 13.61
N TYR A 218 -7.24 23.46 13.20
CA TYR A 218 -6.13 24.17 12.59
C TYR A 218 -5.67 25.29 13.55
N GLY A 219 -4.58 25.04 14.26
CA GLY A 219 -4.19 25.80 15.44
C GLY A 219 -5.31 25.78 16.48
N ARG A 220 -5.82 26.95 16.84
CA ARG A 220 -6.95 27.08 17.80
C ARG A 220 -8.34 26.97 17.16
N HIS A 221 -8.43 26.81 15.84
CA HIS A 221 -9.68 26.90 15.11
C HIS A 221 -10.22 25.51 14.80
N VAL A 222 -11.44 25.21 15.26
CA VAL A 222 -12.19 24.04 14.81
C VAL A 222 -12.56 24.25 13.35
N ILE A 223 -12.07 23.38 12.47
CA ILE A 223 -12.36 23.48 11.02
C ILE A 223 -13.40 22.45 10.60
N LEU A 224 -13.44 21.29 11.25
CA LEU A 224 -14.41 20.23 10.98
C LEU A 224 -14.78 19.53 12.29
N SER A 225 -16.04 19.14 12.44
CA SER A 225 -16.52 18.38 13.58
C SER A 225 -17.58 17.38 13.14
N SER A 226 -17.42 16.12 13.56
CA SER A 226 -18.39 15.04 13.29
C SER A 226 -19.73 15.24 14.01
N SER A 227 -19.80 16.14 14.99
CA SER A 227 -21.03 16.44 15.74
C SER A 227 -21.91 17.54 15.10
N ALA A 228 -21.49 18.15 13.99
CA ALA A 228 -22.21 19.26 13.35
C ALA A 228 -23.59 18.89 12.73
N GLY A 229 -24.00 17.62 12.80
CA GLY A 229 -25.36 17.16 12.47
C GLY A 229 -26.22 16.74 13.68
N ALA A 230 -25.67 16.73 14.90
CA ALA A 230 -26.38 16.30 16.11
C ALA A 230 -27.17 17.48 16.71
N GLY A 231 -28.25 17.86 16.05
CA GLY A 231 -29.31 18.62 16.71
C GLY A 231 -29.83 17.82 17.90
N ALA A 232 -29.68 18.38 19.10
CA ALA A 232 -30.37 18.05 20.34
C ALA A 232 -31.20 16.74 20.35
N GLY A 233 -30.57 15.63 20.68
CA GLY A 233 -31.24 14.36 20.92
C GLY A 233 -30.24 13.22 20.91
N GLY A 234 -29.97 12.63 22.08
CA GLY A 234 -29.04 11.52 22.28
C GLY A 234 -29.48 10.23 21.57
N VAL A 235 -29.39 10.22 20.25
CA VAL A 235 -29.67 9.07 19.39
C VAL A 235 -28.36 8.69 18.71
N ASN A 236 -28.00 7.42 18.84
CA ASN A 236 -26.90 6.76 18.13
C ASN A 236 -26.81 7.26 16.68
N THR A 237 -25.87 8.17 16.40
CA THR A 237 -25.57 8.55 15.02
C THR A 237 -25.09 7.30 14.30
N PRO A 238 -25.73 6.90 13.17
CA PRO A 238 -25.27 5.74 12.43
C PRO A 238 -23.79 5.92 12.06
N ARG A 239 -22.98 4.86 12.16
CA ARG A 239 -21.54 4.88 11.75
C ARG A 239 -21.31 5.49 10.36
N ALA A 240 -22.32 5.44 9.47
CA ALA A 240 -22.30 6.03 8.14
C ALA A 240 -22.13 7.57 8.10
N THR A 241 -22.31 8.27 9.22
CA THR A 241 -22.14 9.73 9.33
C THR A 241 -20.92 10.14 10.15
N GLN A 242 -20.02 9.22 10.47
CA GLN A 242 -18.81 9.53 11.24
C GLN A 242 -17.63 9.75 10.30
N LEU A 243 -16.83 10.79 10.56
CA LEU A 243 -15.56 10.96 9.90
C LEU A 243 -14.60 9.90 10.45
N ILE A 244 -13.97 9.14 9.56
CA ILE A 244 -13.08 8.03 9.92
C ILE A 244 -11.70 8.32 9.33
N GLY A 245 -10.67 8.06 10.13
CA GLY A 245 -9.27 8.08 9.69
C GLY A 245 -8.67 6.68 9.70
N ALA A 246 -7.85 6.32 8.71
CA ALA A 246 -7.17 5.03 8.63
C ALA A 246 -5.65 5.21 8.65
N PHE A 247 -4.94 4.41 9.43
CA PHE A 247 -3.47 4.41 9.48
C PHE A 247 -2.90 3.55 8.36
N ASP A 248 -2.24 4.21 7.39
CA ASP A 248 -1.84 3.57 6.14
C ASP A 248 -0.39 3.91 5.76
N THR A 249 0.52 2.97 6.03
CA THR A 249 1.93 3.06 5.63
C THR A 249 2.15 3.01 4.12
N GLY A 250 1.15 2.56 3.34
CA GLY A 250 1.16 2.61 1.89
C GLY A 250 0.98 4.02 1.33
N SER A 251 0.38 4.93 2.11
CA SER A 251 0.26 6.34 1.72
C SER A 251 1.45 7.16 2.22
N SER A 252 2.06 7.89 1.29
CA SER A 252 3.14 8.80 1.58
C SER A 252 2.69 10.14 2.19
N CYS A 253 1.38 10.43 2.17
CA CYS A 253 0.85 11.73 2.57
C CYS A 253 -0.21 11.60 3.66
N LEU A 254 -0.48 12.71 4.33
CA LEU A 254 -1.78 12.88 4.98
C LEU A 254 -2.80 13.16 3.87
N GLU A 255 -3.79 12.32 3.70
CA GLU A 255 -4.77 12.50 2.62
C GLU A 255 -6.18 12.76 3.18
N LEU A 256 -6.84 13.79 2.66
CA LEU A 256 -8.17 14.21 3.10
C LEU A 256 -9.15 14.11 1.93
N PRO A 257 -10.41 13.69 2.16
CA PRO A 257 -11.41 13.65 1.11
C PRO A 257 -11.58 14.98 0.37
N ASP A 258 -11.50 14.95 -0.96
CA ASP A 258 -11.78 16.11 -1.85
C ASP A 258 -13.27 16.15 -2.28
N SER A 259 -14.14 15.54 -1.48
CA SER A 259 -15.59 15.56 -1.66
C SER A 259 -16.30 15.60 -0.31
N ALA A 260 -17.60 15.88 -0.33
CA ALA A 260 -18.48 15.73 0.82
C ALA A 260 -18.44 14.28 1.36
N VAL A 261 -18.28 14.12 2.67
CA VAL A 261 -18.16 12.82 3.36
C VAL A 261 -18.85 12.85 4.72
N ALA A 262 -19.31 11.70 5.22
CA ALA A 262 -19.79 11.54 6.60
C ALA A 262 -20.86 12.58 7.03
N GLY A 263 -21.79 12.94 6.14
CA GLY A 263 -22.82 13.95 6.42
C GLY A 263 -22.31 15.40 6.40
N LEU A 264 -21.03 15.64 6.14
CA LEU A 264 -20.48 16.96 5.86
C LEU A 264 -20.88 17.36 4.43
N SER A 265 -21.41 18.57 4.26
CA SER A 265 -21.73 19.16 2.96
C SER A 265 -20.50 19.76 2.25
N VAL A 266 -19.33 19.67 2.88
CA VAL A 266 -18.08 20.31 2.45
C VAL A 266 -16.96 19.28 2.30
N SER A 267 -15.99 19.57 1.44
CA SER A 267 -14.76 18.77 1.34
C SER A 267 -13.83 19.06 2.52
N PRO A 268 -13.42 18.03 3.29
CA PRO A 268 -12.42 18.19 4.34
C PRO A 268 -11.11 18.80 3.84
N PHE A 269 -10.63 18.36 2.68
CA PHE A 269 -9.41 18.90 2.06
C PHE A 269 -9.54 20.40 1.79
N ARG A 270 -10.62 20.84 1.12
CA ARG A 270 -10.85 22.26 0.80
C ARG A 270 -10.99 23.13 2.04
N VAL A 271 -11.68 22.63 3.07
CA VAL A 271 -11.81 23.35 4.35
C VAL A 271 -10.44 23.57 5.00
N LEU A 272 -9.56 22.56 4.97
CA LEU A 272 -8.20 22.71 5.47
C LEU A 272 -7.38 23.71 4.63
N LEU A 273 -7.51 23.67 3.30
CA LEU A 273 -6.87 24.66 2.42
C LEU A 273 -7.30 26.09 2.74
N ASP A 274 -8.60 26.32 2.89
CA ASP A 274 -9.16 27.63 3.21
C ASP A 274 -8.69 28.13 4.58
N ALA A 275 -8.54 27.22 5.55
CA ALA A 275 -8.01 27.54 6.87
C ALA A 275 -6.53 27.91 6.80
N HIS A 276 -5.72 27.16 6.04
CA HIS A 276 -4.32 27.49 5.81
C HIS A 276 -4.16 28.86 5.14
N MET A 277 -4.93 29.14 4.09
CA MET A 277 -4.90 30.44 3.40
C MET A 277 -5.31 31.60 4.31
N ARG A 278 -6.20 31.38 5.28
CA ARG A 278 -6.65 32.41 6.24
C ARG A 278 -5.69 32.63 7.40
N TYR A 279 -5.13 31.55 7.96
CA TYR A 279 -4.44 31.58 9.25
C TYR A 279 -2.93 31.33 9.14
N GLY A 280 -2.41 31.09 7.94
CA GLY A 280 -1.00 30.84 7.70
C GLY A 280 -0.53 29.51 8.27
N ARG A 281 0.73 29.45 8.72
CA ARG A 281 1.34 28.24 9.29
C ARG A 281 0.74 27.92 10.67
N GLN A 282 0.12 26.76 10.82
CA GLN A 282 -0.46 26.29 12.08
C GLN A 282 -0.22 24.79 12.29
N GLU A 283 -0.29 24.35 13.55
CA GLU A 283 -0.42 22.94 13.91
C GLU A 283 -1.76 22.39 13.42
N LEU A 284 -1.77 21.16 12.94
CA LEU A 284 -2.99 20.42 12.60
C LEU A 284 -3.22 19.37 13.69
N SER A 285 -4.44 19.30 14.23
CA SER A 285 -4.78 18.27 15.23
C SER A 285 -6.09 17.56 14.93
N PHE A 286 -6.12 16.27 15.28
CA PHE A 286 -7.27 15.40 15.13
C PHE A 286 -7.64 14.83 16.50
N ASP A 287 -8.87 15.08 16.94
CA ASP A 287 -9.44 14.42 18.11
C ASP A 287 -9.94 13.04 17.67
N LEU A 288 -9.23 12.00 18.07
CA LEU A 288 -9.55 10.60 17.80
C LEU A 288 -10.35 10.03 18.96
N GLU A 289 -11.40 9.28 18.65
CA GLU A 289 -12.30 8.68 19.63
C GLU A 289 -12.60 7.22 19.26
N ASP A 290 -12.94 6.41 20.26
CA ASP A 290 -13.46 5.06 20.07
C ASP A 290 -14.86 4.87 20.69
N SER A 291 -15.50 3.72 20.42
CA SER A 291 -16.83 3.39 20.93
C SER A 291 -16.91 3.17 22.44
N LYS A 292 -15.78 3.04 23.12
CA LYS A 292 -15.67 2.83 24.57
C LYS A 292 -15.30 4.12 25.32
N GLY A 293 -15.23 5.25 24.64
CA GLY A 293 -14.89 6.55 25.22
C GLY A 293 -13.39 6.78 25.35
N GLY A 294 -12.55 5.93 24.75
CA GLY A 294 -11.14 6.20 24.54
C GLY A 294 -10.97 7.44 23.68
N LYS A 295 -9.99 8.28 24.05
CA LYS A 295 -9.68 9.53 23.34
C LYS A 295 -8.18 9.69 23.17
N PHE A 296 -7.79 10.24 22.02
CA PHE A 296 -6.41 10.62 21.75
C PHE A 296 -6.39 11.87 20.88
N VAL A 297 -5.47 12.80 21.15
CA VAL A 297 -5.29 13.98 20.30
C VAL A 297 -4.02 13.80 19.49
N LEU A 298 -4.18 13.51 18.20
CA LEU A 298 -3.07 13.45 17.25
C LEU A 298 -2.73 14.87 16.83
N LYS A 299 -1.46 15.27 16.94
CA LYS A 299 -0.97 16.62 16.66
C LYS A 299 0.21 16.57 15.69
N LEU A 300 0.08 17.27 14.58
CA LEU A 300 1.11 17.41 13.56
C LEU A 300 1.53 18.89 13.48
N PRO A 301 2.78 19.24 13.85
CA PRO A 301 3.30 20.58 13.61
C PRO A 301 3.33 20.85 12.10
N TYR A 302 3.30 22.12 11.71
CA TYR A 302 3.20 22.54 10.31
C TYR A 302 4.19 21.80 9.40
N GLU A 303 5.44 21.68 9.84
CA GLU A 303 6.53 21.06 9.09
C GLU A 303 6.38 19.54 8.93
N ALA A 304 5.59 18.88 9.79
CA ALA A 304 5.42 17.42 9.72
C ALA A 304 4.57 16.99 8.51
N TRP A 305 3.61 17.81 8.10
CA TRP A 305 2.66 17.49 7.02
C TRP A 305 2.81 18.40 5.79
N THR A 306 3.82 19.28 5.77
CA THR A 306 4.15 20.13 4.63
C THR A 306 5.56 19.85 4.11
N HIS A 307 5.79 20.15 2.82
CA HIS A 307 7.09 19.97 2.17
C HIS A 307 8.18 20.82 2.87
N PRO A 308 9.45 20.38 2.91
CA PRO A 308 10.01 19.17 2.28
C PRO A 308 9.84 17.88 3.08
N HIS A 309 9.33 17.99 4.31
CA HIS A 309 9.39 16.87 5.24
C HIS A 309 8.13 16.01 5.24
N GLY A 310 6.99 16.52 4.77
CA GLY A 310 5.76 15.75 4.58
C GLY A 310 4.93 16.25 3.40
N CYS A 311 3.73 15.67 3.24
CA CYS A 311 2.78 16.10 2.22
C CYS A 311 1.33 15.96 2.69
N LEU A 312 0.48 16.78 2.08
CA LEU A 312 -0.97 16.81 2.24
C LEU A 312 -1.61 16.65 0.85
N GLY A 313 -2.47 15.65 0.68
CA GLY A 313 -3.08 15.33 -0.61
C GLY A 313 -4.61 15.26 -0.58
N PRO A 314 -5.28 15.54 -1.72
CA PRO A 314 -6.68 15.19 -1.88
C PRO A 314 -6.84 13.67 -2.03
N TYR A 315 -7.88 13.11 -1.43
CA TYR A 315 -8.26 11.71 -1.55
C TYR A 315 -9.65 11.59 -2.17
N ALA A 316 -9.81 10.67 -3.12
CA ALA A 316 -11.11 10.40 -3.76
C ALA A 316 -12.03 9.54 -2.88
N GLY A 317 -11.48 8.83 -1.88
CA GLY A 317 -12.27 8.02 -0.97
C GLY A 317 -12.94 8.83 0.14
N LYS A 318 -13.64 8.11 1.02
CA LYS A 318 -14.49 8.72 2.07
C LYS A 318 -13.82 8.83 3.44
N ARG A 319 -12.57 8.42 3.55
CA ARG A 319 -11.80 8.35 4.81
C ARG A 319 -10.65 9.33 4.76
N ILE A 320 -10.18 9.77 5.91
CA ILE A 320 -8.88 10.43 6.02
C ILE A 320 -7.81 9.34 6.08
N ILE A 321 -6.71 9.53 5.38
CA ILE A 321 -5.58 8.60 5.38
C ILE A 321 -4.44 9.22 6.17
N PHE A 322 -4.09 8.59 7.29
CA PHE A 322 -2.96 8.94 8.12
C PHE A 322 -1.72 8.20 7.60
N GLY A 323 -1.05 8.79 6.60
CA GLY A 323 0.18 8.26 6.01
C GLY A 323 1.46 8.69 6.73
N ASP A 324 2.57 8.70 5.99
CA ASP A 324 3.93 8.97 6.48
C ASP A 324 4.08 10.12 7.50
N PRO A 325 3.45 11.31 7.34
CA PRO A 325 3.53 12.38 8.34
C PRO A 325 3.18 11.97 9.77
N VAL A 326 2.27 11.00 9.92
CA VAL A 326 1.87 10.46 11.22
C VAL A 326 2.88 9.44 11.71
N PHE A 327 3.28 8.47 10.88
CA PHE A 327 4.20 7.39 11.26
C PHE A 327 5.59 7.88 11.66
N ARG A 328 6.04 9.02 11.14
CA ARG A 328 7.33 9.63 11.55
C ARG A 328 7.29 10.31 12.91
N ARG A 329 6.10 10.66 13.38
CA ARG A 329 5.91 11.37 14.64
C ARG A 329 5.41 10.47 15.76
N TYR A 330 4.68 9.43 15.40
CA TYR A 330 4.05 8.52 16.35
C TYR A 330 4.51 7.09 16.10
N MET A 331 4.79 6.38 17.20
CA MET A 331 4.80 4.93 17.18
C MET A 331 3.35 4.44 17.08
N ILE A 332 3.08 3.61 16.07
CA ILE A 332 1.73 3.07 15.83
C ILE A 332 1.74 1.56 16.08
N VAL A 333 1.03 1.15 17.12
CA VAL A 333 0.85 -0.25 17.53
C VAL A 333 -0.44 -0.78 16.92
N HIS A 334 -0.37 -1.92 16.26
CA HIS A 334 -1.50 -2.61 15.65
C HIS A 334 -1.76 -3.89 16.45
N ASP A 335 -2.76 -3.84 17.34
CA ASP A 335 -3.18 -4.98 18.15
C ASP A 335 -4.41 -5.62 17.50
N PHE A 336 -4.24 -6.84 16.99
CA PHE A 336 -5.29 -7.58 16.30
C PHE A 336 -5.76 -8.79 17.12
N HIS A 337 -5.66 -8.69 18.44
CA HIS A 337 -6.22 -9.69 19.34
C HIS A 337 -7.75 -9.65 19.36
N LEU A 338 -8.40 -10.70 18.84
CA LEU A 338 -9.86 -10.80 18.91
C LEU A 338 -10.35 -10.96 20.37
N PRO A 339 -11.53 -10.41 20.72
CA PRO A 339 -12.52 -9.78 19.85
C PRO A 339 -12.31 -8.28 19.61
N SER A 340 -11.25 -7.66 20.14
CA SER A 340 -11.05 -6.20 20.13
C SER A 340 -9.76 -5.83 19.40
N ILE A 341 -9.89 -5.51 18.12
CA ILE A 341 -8.80 -4.94 17.33
C ILE A 341 -8.63 -3.48 17.77
N ARG A 342 -7.39 -3.07 18.02
CA ARG A 342 -7.04 -1.75 18.55
C ARG A 342 -5.83 -1.18 17.84
N VAL A 343 -5.79 0.14 17.78
CA VAL A 343 -4.59 0.90 17.40
C VAL A 343 -4.07 1.63 18.63
N GLY A 344 -2.81 1.39 18.95
CA GLY A 344 -2.07 2.11 19.98
C GLY A 344 -1.28 3.27 19.37
N LEU A 345 -1.35 4.44 19.99
CA LEU A 345 -0.58 5.62 19.61
C LEU A 345 0.29 6.09 20.77
N ALA A 346 1.54 6.38 20.47
CA ALA A 346 2.44 7.08 21.38
C ALA A 346 3.34 8.04 20.61
N LEU A 347 3.65 9.19 21.20
CA LEU A 347 4.61 10.12 20.62
C LEU A 347 5.99 9.46 20.60
N LEU A 348 6.65 9.47 19.44
CA LEU A 348 7.97 8.86 19.26
C LEU A 348 9.03 9.67 20.02
N ASP A 349 9.89 9.01 20.81
CA ASP A 349 11.04 9.68 21.42
C ASP A 349 12.05 10.03 20.31
N PRO A 350 12.40 11.32 20.12
CA PRO A 350 13.37 11.73 19.09
C PRO A 350 14.77 11.17 19.31
N ARG A 351 15.06 10.61 20.49
CA ARG A 351 16.33 9.96 20.84
C ARG A 351 16.32 8.46 20.57
N TYR A 352 15.16 7.87 20.24
CA TYR A 352 15.06 6.46 19.95
C TYR A 352 15.91 6.11 18.72
N LYS A 353 16.75 5.08 18.85
CA LYS A 353 17.68 4.67 17.81
C LYS A 353 17.14 3.47 17.08
N MET A 354 16.66 3.72 15.87
CA MET A 354 16.13 2.67 15.02
C MET A 354 17.23 1.72 14.51
N LEU A 355 16.87 0.48 14.22
CA LEU A 355 17.71 -0.49 13.55
C LEU A 355 18.08 0.02 12.15
N ARG A 356 19.38 -0.03 11.84
CA ARG A 356 19.94 0.33 10.52
C ARG A 356 20.53 -0.86 9.76
N SER A 357 20.60 -2.02 10.41
CA SER A 357 21.15 -3.25 9.84
C SER A 357 20.04 -4.09 9.26
N THR A 358 20.29 -4.81 8.16
CA THR A 358 19.38 -5.83 7.59
C THR A 358 19.15 -7.04 8.51
N ARG A 359 19.85 -7.11 9.64
CA ARG A 359 19.68 -8.16 10.64
C ARG A 359 18.58 -7.76 11.63
N TYR A 360 17.60 -8.64 11.79
CA TYR A 360 16.64 -8.53 12.89
C TYR A 360 17.34 -8.70 14.24
N LYS A 361 16.72 -8.17 15.29
CA LYS A 361 17.19 -8.29 16.68
C LYS A 361 16.00 -8.66 17.56
N GLU A 362 16.22 -9.57 18.49
CA GLU A 362 15.23 -9.96 19.49
C GLU A 362 15.61 -9.33 20.84
N GLU A 363 14.63 -8.73 21.51
CA GLU A 363 14.82 -7.99 22.76
C GLU A 363 13.70 -8.29 23.76
N GLU A 364 14.05 -8.34 25.04
CA GLU A 364 13.10 -8.43 26.15
C GLU A 364 12.73 -7.00 26.59
N THR A 365 11.45 -6.66 26.59
CA THR A 365 10.95 -5.34 27.03
C THR A 365 9.93 -5.50 28.16
N ARG A 366 9.39 -4.39 28.71
CA ARG A 366 8.30 -4.50 29.70
C ARG A 366 7.02 -5.02 29.05
N SER A 367 6.84 -4.74 27.76
CA SER A 367 5.71 -5.23 26.99
C SER A 367 5.86 -6.70 26.58
N GLY A 368 7.05 -7.30 26.73
CA GLY A 368 7.34 -8.71 26.46
C GLY A 368 8.53 -8.89 25.52
N LYS A 369 8.70 -10.11 25.01
CA LYS A 369 9.72 -10.39 24.00
C LYS A 369 9.26 -9.84 22.64
N ILE A 370 10.06 -9.00 22.02
CA ILE A 370 9.77 -8.41 20.71
C ILE A 370 10.86 -8.76 19.70
N VAL A 371 10.46 -8.91 18.45
CA VAL A 371 11.38 -9.05 17.31
C VAL A 371 11.35 -7.77 16.50
N LYS A 372 12.48 -7.08 16.42
CA LYS A 372 12.65 -5.87 15.63
C LYS A 372 13.24 -6.24 14.27
N ILE A 373 12.53 -5.87 13.20
CA ILE A 373 12.91 -6.10 11.81
C ILE A 373 13.11 -4.73 11.16
N PRO A 374 14.29 -4.45 10.57
CA PRO A 374 14.58 -3.16 9.93
C PRO A 374 13.65 -2.89 8.75
N LEU A 375 13.24 -1.63 8.61
CA LEU A 375 12.58 -1.10 7.40
C LEU A 375 13.54 -0.15 6.69
N GLU A 376 13.68 -0.33 5.38
CA GLU A 376 14.34 0.63 4.51
C GLU A 376 13.36 1.75 4.17
N VAL A 377 13.78 3.00 4.36
CA VAL A 377 12.98 4.18 3.98
C VAL A 377 13.49 4.67 2.63
N ASP A 378 12.65 4.61 1.61
CA ASP A 378 12.97 5.20 0.33
C ASP A 378 12.85 6.73 0.41
N THR A 379 14.00 7.40 0.53
CA THR A 379 14.13 8.85 0.57
C THR A 379 14.42 9.46 -0.81
N SER A 380 14.52 8.65 -1.86
CA SER A 380 14.80 9.14 -3.22
C SER A 380 13.66 9.98 -3.82
N ARG A 381 12.55 10.11 -3.08
CA ARG A 381 11.33 10.79 -3.50
C ARG A 381 10.75 11.64 -2.37
N PRO A 382 9.94 12.67 -2.71
CA PRO A 382 9.17 13.43 -1.71
C PRO A 382 8.20 12.53 -0.95
N ALA A 383 7.66 11.53 -1.65
CA ALA A 383 6.78 10.50 -1.11
C ALA A 383 7.60 9.34 -0.53
N ARG A 384 7.72 9.31 0.80
CA ARG A 384 8.41 8.23 1.52
C ARG A 384 7.63 6.94 1.45
N ARG A 385 8.36 5.84 1.35
CA ARG A 385 7.83 4.47 1.33
C ARG A 385 8.67 3.60 2.23
N TYR A 386 8.03 2.65 2.90
CA TYR A 386 8.68 1.70 3.79
C TYR A 386 8.84 0.37 3.07
N LEU A 387 10.07 -0.09 2.93
CA LEU A 387 10.41 -1.34 2.27
C LEU A 387 10.88 -2.37 3.31
N LEU A 388 10.37 -3.58 3.20
CA LEU A 388 10.74 -4.71 4.02
C LEU A 388 11.33 -5.82 3.16
N GLN A 389 12.44 -6.40 3.60
CA GLN A 389 12.97 -7.62 2.98
C GLN A 389 12.14 -8.83 3.44
N VAL A 390 11.50 -9.50 2.50
CA VAL A 390 10.67 -10.69 2.69
C VAL A 390 11.29 -11.85 1.93
N GLY A 391 11.29 -13.05 2.51
CA GLY A 391 11.61 -14.28 1.79
C GLY A 391 10.36 -14.95 1.27
N LEU A 392 10.34 -15.40 0.01
CA LEU A 392 9.23 -16.12 -0.59
C LEU A 392 9.71 -17.38 -1.32
N GLY A 393 9.00 -18.49 -1.16
CA GLY A 393 9.29 -19.73 -1.88
C GLY A 393 10.26 -20.69 -1.19
N SER A 394 10.46 -21.84 -1.84
CA SER A 394 11.46 -22.86 -1.49
C SER A 394 12.12 -23.41 -2.77
N PRO A 395 13.42 -23.15 -3.03
CA PRO A 395 14.34 -22.33 -2.24
C PRO A 395 13.88 -20.87 -2.10
N VAL A 396 14.34 -20.22 -1.01
CA VAL A 396 13.89 -18.86 -0.67
C VAL A 396 14.41 -17.85 -1.67
N GLN A 397 13.51 -17.04 -2.22
CA GLN A 397 13.80 -15.85 -3.02
C GLN A 397 13.62 -14.61 -2.15
N SER A 398 14.56 -13.68 -2.20
CA SER A 398 14.56 -12.47 -1.37
C SER A 398 13.90 -11.32 -2.14
N LEU A 399 12.77 -10.82 -1.64
CA LEU A 399 11.97 -9.75 -2.24
C LEU A 399 11.95 -8.50 -1.36
N LYS A 400 12.03 -7.31 -1.94
CA LYS A 400 11.79 -6.04 -1.26
C LYS A 400 10.33 -5.64 -1.43
N MET A 401 9.53 -5.70 -0.38
CA MET A 401 8.09 -5.41 -0.46
C MET A 401 7.77 -4.07 0.18
N LEU A 402 6.87 -3.31 -0.45
CA LEU A 402 6.31 -2.10 0.12
C LEU A 402 5.36 -2.49 1.28
N VAL A 403 5.61 -1.95 2.47
CA VAL A 403 4.77 -2.19 3.63
C VAL A 403 3.51 -1.33 3.53
N ASP A 404 2.36 -1.98 3.62
CA ASP A 404 1.06 -1.33 3.49
C ASP A 404 0.12 -1.81 4.60
N THR A 405 -0.33 -0.91 5.47
CA THR A 405 -1.28 -1.21 6.56
C THR A 405 -2.73 -0.91 6.18
N GLY A 406 -2.97 -0.36 4.98
CA GLY A 406 -4.29 -0.09 4.41
C GLY A 406 -4.90 -1.29 3.68
N SER A 407 -4.09 -2.23 3.17
CA SER A 407 -4.57 -3.47 2.53
C SER A 407 -4.13 -4.74 3.25
N PHE A 408 -4.96 -5.77 3.20
CA PHE A 408 -4.66 -7.07 3.83
C PHE A 408 -4.05 -8.07 2.85
N LEU A 409 -4.19 -7.87 1.54
CA LEU A 409 -3.70 -8.79 0.53
C LEU A 409 -2.24 -8.48 0.21
N THR A 410 -1.38 -9.50 0.32
CA THR A 410 -0.02 -9.44 -0.23
C THR A 410 -0.10 -9.58 -1.76
N GLU A 411 0.49 -8.63 -2.49
CA GLU A 411 0.62 -8.64 -3.94
C GLU A 411 2.10 -8.78 -4.32
N VAL A 412 2.42 -9.80 -5.12
CA VAL A 412 3.79 -10.13 -5.52
C VAL A 412 3.97 -9.89 -7.01
N PHE A 413 5.00 -9.14 -7.38
CA PHE A 413 5.33 -8.95 -8.78
C PHE A 413 6.11 -10.13 -9.32
N THR A 414 5.57 -10.77 -10.34
CA THR A 414 6.20 -11.90 -11.01
C THR A 414 7.00 -11.42 -12.20
N CYS A 415 8.22 -11.93 -12.29
CA CYS A 415 9.00 -11.84 -13.51
C CYS A 415 8.56 -12.98 -14.45
N PRO A 416 8.21 -12.69 -15.71
CA PRO A 416 8.04 -13.77 -16.67
C PRO A 416 9.35 -14.55 -16.76
N PRO A 417 9.29 -15.86 -17.06
CA PRO A 417 10.50 -16.63 -17.32
C PRO A 417 11.30 -15.88 -18.39
N CYS A 418 12.61 -15.73 -18.16
CA CYS A 418 13.52 -15.24 -19.19
C CYS A 418 13.43 -16.22 -20.36
N HIS A 419 12.54 -15.97 -21.32
CA HIS A 419 12.63 -16.62 -22.60
C HIS A 419 13.96 -16.15 -23.17
N ASP A 420 14.90 -17.09 -23.33
CA ASP A 420 16.11 -16.86 -24.09
C ASP A 420 15.69 -16.33 -25.47
N GLU A 421 15.70 -15.00 -25.67
CA GLU A 421 15.52 -14.34 -26.98
C GLU A 421 16.64 -14.70 -27.99
N LYS A 422 17.45 -15.72 -27.68
CA LYS A 422 18.43 -16.31 -28.57
C LYS A 422 17.79 -17.50 -29.30
N ASN A 423 16.89 -17.23 -30.25
CA ASN A 423 16.75 -18.06 -31.46
C ASN A 423 15.78 -17.58 -32.56
N GLU A 424 15.13 -16.40 -32.45
CA GLU A 424 14.26 -15.91 -33.53
C GLU A 424 14.94 -15.00 -34.58
N LYS A 425 16.28 -14.99 -34.65
CA LYS A 425 17.02 -14.25 -35.71
C LYS A 425 17.32 -15.05 -36.98
N SER A 426 16.58 -16.12 -37.27
CA SER A 426 16.76 -16.87 -38.52
C SER A 426 15.47 -17.20 -39.28
N SER A 427 14.49 -16.28 -39.36
CA SER A 427 13.41 -16.41 -40.37
C SER A 427 12.57 -15.15 -40.55
N SER A 428 13.13 -14.00 -40.94
CA SER A 428 12.29 -12.90 -41.49
C SER A 428 13.05 -11.96 -42.42
N SER A 429 13.68 -12.53 -43.45
CA SER A 429 14.25 -11.78 -44.58
C SER A 429 13.22 -11.44 -45.68
N SER A 430 11.92 -11.74 -45.52
CA SER A 430 10.94 -11.62 -46.63
C SER A 430 9.91 -10.49 -46.51
N ASP A 431 9.73 -9.85 -45.35
CA ASP A 431 8.62 -8.89 -45.17
C ASP A 431 8.97 -7.40 -45.34
N HIS A 432 10.23 -7.07 -45.62
CA HIS A 432 10.66 -5.66 -45.73
C HIS A 432 10.28 -4.97 -47.07
N MET A 433 9.67 -5.69 -48.02
CA MET A 433 9.24 -5.11 -49.31
C MET A 433 7.75 -4.69 -49.36
N ARG A 434 6.90 -5.13 -48.43
CA ARG A 434 5.44 -4.83 -48.49
C ARG A 434 5.03 -3.51 -47.85
N GLY A 435 5.78 -3.00 -46.87
CA GLY A 435 5.44 -1.76 -46.15
C GLY A 435 5.70 -0.45 -46.90
N ARG A 436 6.44 -0.48 -48.01
CA ARG A 436 6.86 0.74 -48.73
C ARG A 436 5.82 1.28 -49.72
N LYS A 437 4.86 0.47 -50.17
CA LYS A 437 3.79 0.92 -51.10
C LYS A 437 2.62 1.64 -50.41
N GLN A 438 2.28 1.30 -49.17
CA GLN A 438 1.15 1.93 -48.46
C GLN A 438 1.46 3.34 -47.90
N LYS A 439 2.73 3.73 -47.82
CA LYS A 439 3.14 5.03 -47.25
C LYS A 439 3.14 6.18 -48.27
N LEU A 440 2.97 5.88 -49.56
CA LEU A 440 2.92 6.88 -50.63
C LEU A 440 1.48 7.35 -50.95
N GLU A 441 0.46 6.50 -50.80
CA GLU A 441 -0.94 6.91 -51.07
C GLU A 441 -1.58 7.79 -49.99
N LYS A 442 -1.09 7.74 -48.74
CA LYS A 442 -1.62 8.61 -47.66
C LYS A 442 -1.11 10.05 -47.68
N LYS A 443 -0.10 10.37 -48.52
CA LYS A 443 0.46 11.73 -48.59
C LYS A 443 -0.29 12.64 -49.56
N GLU A 444 -1.01 12.11 -50.55
CA GLU A 444 -1.79 12.90 -51.51
C GLU A 444 -3.15 13.39 -50.98
N VAL A 445 -3.73 12.74 -49.97
CA VAL A 445 -5.05 13.12 -49.45
C VAL A 445 -4.98 14.31 -48.48
N LYS A 446 -3.82 14.54 -47.85
CA LYS A 446 -3.67 15.58 -46.81
C LYS A 446 -3.40 16.99 -47.37
N GLU A 447 -3.09 17.10 -48.66
CA GLU A 447 -2.75 18.38 -49.31
C GLU A 447 -3.96 19.06 -49.97
N LYS A 448 -5.06 18.33 -50.22
CA LYS A 448 -6.31 18.89 -50.78
C LYS A 448 -7.22 19.60 -49.76
N HIS A 449 -7.03 19.40 -48.46
CA HIS A 449 -7.91 20.02 -47.44
C HIS A 449 -7.44 21.38 -46.90
N ARG A 450 -6.24 21.85 -47.27
CA ARG A 450 -5.71 23.15 -46.80
C ARG A 450 -5.98 24.34 -47.73
N ALA A 451 -6.71 24.14 -48.84
CA ALA A 451 -6.97 25.17 -49.83
C ALA A 451 -8.38 25.83 -49.76
N SER A 452 -9.21 25.53 -48.74
CA SER A 452 -10.62 25.97 -48.71
C SER A 452 -11.03 26.89 -47.54
N GLN A 453 -10.09 27.54 -46.85
CA GLN A 453 -10.42 28.51 -45.79
C GLN A 453 -9.60 29.80 -45.91
N ARG A 454 -9.91 30.61 -46.94
CA ARG A 454 -9.59 32.05 -46.99
C ARG A 454 -10.59 32.76 -47.90
N GLN A 455 -11.59 33.41 -47.29
CA GLN A 455 -12.49 34.48 -47.77
C GLN A 455 -13.63 34.49 -46.74
N THR A 456 -13.97 35.57 -46.03
CA THR A 456 -14.22 36.95 -46.45
C THR A 456 -14.02 37.91 -45.27
N GLY A 457 -13.68 39.16 -45.56
CA GLY A 457 -13.81 40.28 -44.64
C GLY A 457 -14.87 41.24 -45.16
N GLU A 458 -15.50 42.02 -44.27
CA GLU A 458 -16.18 43.25 -44.67
C GLU A 458 -16.21 44.27 -43.51
N VAL A 459 -16.04 45.53 -43.91
CA VAL A 459 -15.88 46.74 -43.10
C VAL A 459 -17.18 47.54 -43.17
N VAL A 460 -17.68 48.07 -42.05
CA VAL A 460 -18.66 49.16 -42.06
C VAL A 460 -18.30 50.22 -41.02
N LYS A 461 -18.16 51.47 -41.48
CA LYS A 461 -18.10 52.71 -40.70
C LYS A 461 -19.51 53.17 -40.34
N GLY A 462 -19.68 53.78 -39.17
CA GLY A 462 -20.83 54.61 -38.83
C GLY A 462 -20.50 55.55 -37.67
N SER A 463 -20.57 56.85 -37.93
CA SER A 463 -20.58 57.94 -36.95
C SER A 463 -22.00 58.12 -36.38
N ASP A 464 -22.13 58.66 -35.16
CA ASP A 464 -22.87 59.90 -34.87
C ASP A 464 -23.03 60.17 -33.36
N GLU A 465 -22.81 61.44 -33.02
CA GLU A 465 -23.38 62.32 -31.98
C GLU A 465 -23.55 61.90 -30.49
N ILE A 466 -23.04 62.76 -29.61
CA ILE A 466 -23.16 62.74 -28.15
C ILE A 466 -23.93 63.99 -27.69
N PRO A 467 -25.02 63.88 -26.91
CA PRO A 467 -25.54 64.98 -26.12
C PRO A 467 -25.13 64.87 -24.63
N GLY A 468 -24.98 66.04 -24.01
CA GLY A 468 -24.25 66.27 -22.77
C GLY A 468 -24.78 65.58 -21.50
N ILE A 469 -23.83 65.24 -20.63
CA ILE A 469 -24.06 64.67 -19.31
C ILE A 469 -23.69 65.70 -18.24
N GLN A 470 -24.63 65.90 -17.32
CA GLN A 470 -24.57 66.81 -16.17
C GLN A 470 -23.40 66.48 -15.23
N ALA A 471 -22.67 67.52 -14.82
CA ALA A 471 -21.42 67.46 -14.05
C ALA A 471 -21.54 67.00 -12.57
N GLY A 472 -22.67 66.44 -12.14
CA GLY A 472 -22.87 65.98 -10.76
C GLY A 472 -22.44 64.54 -10.48
N GLY A 473 -22.52 63.64 -11.48
CA GLY A 473 -22.24 62.20 -11.29
C GLY A 473 -20.76 61.82 -11.35
N VAL A 474 -19.94 62.67 -11.97
CA VAL A 474 -18.51 62.39 -12.23
C VAL A 474 -17.68 62.41 -10.95
N ILE A 475 -18.04 63.24 -9.97
CA ILE A 475 -17.32 63.35 -8.70
C ILE A 475 -17.57 62.13 -7.80
N VAL A 476 -18.79 61.57 -7.80
CA VAL A 476 -19.12 60.36 -7.03
C VAL A 476 -18.48 59.12 -7.65
N MET A 477 -18.46 59.02 -8.99
CA MET A 477 -17.78 57.93 -9.70
C MET A 477 -16.25 57.97 -9.53
N LEU A 478 -15.62 59.15 -9.58
CA LEU A 478 -14.18 59.28 -9.30
C LEU A 478 -13.84 58.92 -7.85
N SER A 479 -14.71 59.28 -6.90
CA SER A 479 -14.53 58.90 -5.48
C SER A 479 -14.63 57.40 -5.28
N LEU A 480 -15.57 56.73 -5.95
CA LEU A 480 -15.71 55.27 -5.94
C LEU A 480 -14.52 54.57 -6.62
N VAL A 481 -14.04 55.08 -7.77
CA VAL A 481 -12.87 54.52 -8.46
C VAL A 481 -11.60 54.69 -7.63
N VAL A 482 -11.44 55.81 -6.91
CA VAL A 482 -10.31 56.03 -6.00
C VAL A 482 -10.41 55.14 -4.76
N CYS A 483 -11.60 54.99 -4.16
CA CYS A 483 -11.79 54.08 -3.02
C CYS A 483 -11.58 52.61 -3.40
N VAL A 484 -12.07 52.18 -4.57
CA VAL A 484 -11.80 50.85 -5.12
C VAL A 484 -10.31 50.71 -5.42
N GLY A 485 -9.67 51.71 -6.03
CA GLY A 485 -8.23 51.71 -6.29
C GLY A 485 -7.37 51.61 -5.03
N ILE A 486 -7.75 52.31 -3.94
CA ILE A 486 -7.06 52.25 -2.65
C ILE A 486 -7.32 50.91 -1.95
N ALA A 487 -8.51 50.35 -2.06
CA ALA A 487 -8.83 49.01 -1.55
C ALA A 487 -8.06 47.91 -2.31
N GLU A 488 -7.97 48.02 -3.64
CA GLU A 488 -7.18 47.15 -4.51
C GLU A 488 -5.68 47.28 -4.20
N TRP A 489 -5.19 48.50 -3.96
CA TRP A 489 -3.80 48.78 -3.60
C TRP A 489 -3.44 48.28 -2.21
N ARG A 490 -4.35 48.37 -1.23
CA ARG A 490 -4.19 47.76 0.09
C ARG A 490 -4.26 46.23 0.04
N ARG A 491 -5.12 45.64 -0.80
CA ARG A 491 -5.09 44.18 -1.08
C ARG A 491 -3.76 43.74 -1.67
N ARG A 492 -3.13 44.55 -2.53
CA ARG A 492 -1.81 44.25 -3.12
C ARG A 492 -0.62 44.47 -2.18
N LYS A 493 -0.80 45.18 -1.06
CA LYS A 493 0.25 45.42 -0.05
C LYS A 493 0.21 44.48 1.16
N VAL A 494 -0.85 43.70 1.34
CA VAL A 494 -0.73 42.47 2.12
C VAL A 494 0.16 41.57 1.28
N ALA A 495 1.32 41.19 1.79
CA ALA A 495 2.16 40.18 1.17
C ALA A 495 1.34 38.90 1.11
N VAL A 496 0.60 38.71 0.01
CA VAL A 496 0.07 37.41 -0.36
C VAL A 496 1.31 36.57 -0.55
N PRO A 497 1.55 35.54 0.29
CA PRO A 497 2.69 34.69 0.07
C PRO A 497 2.49 34.10 -1.33
N LYS A 498 3.50 34.28 -2.18
CA LYS A 498 3.46 33.72 -3.53
C LYS A 498 3.73 32.24 -3.35
N PHE A 499 2.69 31.43 -3.38
CA PHE A 499 2.86 29.98 -3.40
C PHE A 499 2.85 29.51 -4.85
N ARG A 500 3.73 28.57 -5.16
CA ARG A 500 3.59 27.77 -6.37
C ARG A 500 2.89 26.49 -5.96
N LEU A 501 1.64 26.35 -6.39
CA LEU A 501 1.00 25.04 -6.51
C LEU A 501 1.78 24.32 -7.61
N VAL A 502 2.74 23.47 -7.23
CA VAL A 502 3.49 22.69 -8.21
C VAL A 502 2.64 21.48 -8.55
N GLU A 503 1.96 21.55 -9.69
CA GLU A 503 1.35 20.39 -10.32
C GLU A 503 2.47 19.56 -10.94
N TYR A 504 2.70 18.36 -10.43
CA TYR A 504 3.56 17.41 -11.10
C TYR A 504 2.76 16.74 -12.21
N SER A 505 3.23 16.93 -13.44
CA SER A 505 2.98 16.12 -14.64
C SER A 505 1.70 15.27 -14.61
N GLN A 506 0.68 15.70 -15.36
CA GLN A 506 -0.39 14.81 -15.82
C GLN A 506 0.21 13.58 -16.50
N VAL A 507 0.31 12.48 -15.78
CA VAL A 507 0.18 11.17 -16.40
C VAL A 507 -1.32 11.00 -16.61
N GLU A 508 -1.76 10.79 -17.85
CA GLU A 508 -3.17 10.50 -18.17
C GLU A 508 -3.67 9.37 -17.26
N GLY A 509 -4.55 9.70 -16.30
CA GLY A 509 -5.19 8.71 -15.41
C GLY A 509 -4.98 8.89 -13.90
N GLU A 510 -4.02 9.71 -13.44
CA GLU A 510 -3.85 10.00 -12.00
C GLU A 510 -4.50 11.33 -11.57
N PRO A 511 -5.03 11.44 -10.33
CA PRO A 511 -5.45 12.72 -9.76
C PRO A 511 -4.24 13.65 -9.55
N SER A 512 -4.41 14.95 -9.85
CA SER A 512 -3.37 15.96 -9.69
C SER A 512 -2.79 15.94 -8.27
N LYS A 513 -1.48 15.71 -8.15
CA LYS A 513 -0.73 15.86 -6.89
C LYS A 513 -0.32 17.32 -6.75
N PHE A 514 -0.70 17.91 -5.63
CA PHE A 514 -0.41 19.31 -5.31
C PHE A 514 0.66 19.35 -4.23
N GLU A 515 1.81 19.93 -4.54
CA GLU A 515 2.83 20.23 -3.52
C GLU A 515 2.74 21.69 -3.08
N PHE A 516 2.86 21.89 -1.76
CA PHE A 516 3.01 23.20 -1.14
C PHE A 516 4.50 23.53 -1.10
N SER A 517 4.95 24.56 -1.80
CA SER A 517 6.27 25.15 -1.55
C SER A 517 6.09 26.62 -1.19
N ASP A 518 6.66 27.01 -0.05
CA ASP A 518 6.95 28.42 0.24
C ASP A 518 7.99 28.90 -0.78
N LEU A 519 7.72 30.02 -1.48
CA LEU A 519 8.75 30.73 -2.24
C LEU A 519 9.51 31.71 -1.35
#